data_AF-A0AAD3E018-F1
#
_entry.id   AF-A0AAD3E018-F1
#
_cell.length_a   1.000
_cell.length_b   1.000
_cell.length_c   1.000
_cell.angle_alpha   90.00
_cell.angle_beta   90.00
_cell.angle_gamma   90.00
#
_symmetry.space_group_name_H-M   'P 1'
#
loop_
_entity.id
_entity.type
_entity.pdbx_description
1 polymer ?
#
loop_
_entity_poly.entity_id
_entity_poly.type
_entity_poly.pdbx_seq_one_letter_code
_entity_poly.pdbx_strand_id
1 'polypeptide(L)'
;GKFFGARNEGELNKLLQGTVMVRRLKRDVLKHLPPKRRQQIFIRLPEKDMRKVSELGRELEGIRAVAEAMMGAGGHGGTGMRSAFMEQQSTIMRLYRETAALKAAAVAEYCADLLEADGAKFLLFAHHQVLLDAVEAQAKSSKARYIRIDGKTSALDRAEQVKR
;
A
#
# COMPACT_ATOMS: atom_id res chain seq x y z
N GLY A 1 30.99 1.72 6.04
CA GLY A 1 31.12 1.31 7.45
C GLY A 1 29.98 0.39 7.82
N LYS A 2 30.22 -0.70 8.55
CA LYS A 2 29.15 -1.59 9.03
C LYS A 2 28.27 -0.83 10.03
N PHE A 3 27.01 -0.58 9.69
CA PHE A 3 26.03 -0.08 10.65
C PHE A 3 25.75 -1.20 11.65
N PHE A 4 26.14 -1.00 12.90
CA PHE A 4 25.58 -1.79 14.00
C PHE A 4 24.19 -1.20 14.25
N GLY A 5 23.14 -2.02 14.24
CA GLY A 5 21.75 -1.58 14.41
C GLY A 5 21.48 -0.90 15.76
N ALA A 6 20.21 -0.85 16.17
CA ALA A 6 19.86 -0.24 17.45
C ALA A 6 20.65 -0.87 18.62
N ARG A 7 21.25 0.00 19.44
CA ARG A 7 21.95 -0.39 20.68
C ARG A 7 21.13 0.12 21.87
N ASN A 8 21.16 -0.62 22.98
CA ASN A 8 20.49 -0.26 24.25
C ASN A 8 18.96 -0.11 24.18
N GLU A 9 18.28 -0.92 23.35
CA GLU A 9 16.81 -0.86 23.21
C GLU A 9 16.06 -1.01 24.53
N GLY A 10 16.58 -1.81 25.47
CA GLY A 10 15.97 -1.99 26.79
C GLY A 10 16.02 -0.74 27.66
N GLU A 11 17.13 0.00 27.63
CA GLU A 11 17.27 1.28 28.35
C GLU A 11 16.34 2.34 27.76
N LEU A 12 16.34 2.46 26.43
CA LEU A 12 15.45 3.36 25.71
C LEU A 12 13.98 3.04 26.00
N ASN A 13 13.60 1.76 25.99
CA ASN A 13 12.24 1.33 26.28
C ASN A 13 11.81 1.75 27.70
N LYS A 14 12.66 1.54 28.71
CA LYS A 14 12.41 1.95 30.09
C LYS A 14 12.24 3.46 30.22
N LEU A 15 13.15 4.23 29.63
CA LEU A 15 13.07 5.70 29.64
C LEU A 15 11.76 6.19 29.00
N LEU A 16 11.41 5.67 27.82
CA LEU A 16 10.20 6.08 27.11
C LEU A 16 8.94 5.70 27.91
N GLN A 17 8.83 4.45 28.36
CA GLN A 17 7.65 3.98 29.11
C GLN A 17 7.49 4.66 30.48
N GLY A 18 8.59 5.00 31.14
CA GLY A 18 8.60 5.65 32.44
C GLY A 18 8.38 7.17 32.42
N THR A 19 8.46 7.81 31.25
CA THR A 19 8.37 9.27 31.14
C THR A 19 7.25 9.75 30.22
N VAL A 20 7.36 9.51 28.92
CA VAL A 20 6.56 10.19 27.89
C VAL A 20 5.66 9.27 27.06
N MET A 21 5.88 7.95 27.11
CA MET A 21 5.23 7.00 26.20
C MET A 21 4.26 6.08 26.93
N VAL A 22 2.97 6.26 26.68
CA VAL A 22 1.93 5.28 27.02
C VAL A 22 1.62 4.43 25.79
N ARG A 23 2.01 3.15 25.83
CA ARG A 23 1.77 2.20 24.73
C ARG A 23 1.13 0.91 25.26
N ARG A 24 0.02 0.49 24.66
CA ARG A 24 -0.68 -0.78 24.95
C ARG A 24 -0.93 -1.52 23.64
N LEU A 25 -0.83 -2.85 23.63
CA LEU A 25 -1.18 -3.62 22.44
C LEU A 25 -2.68 -3.86 22.42
N LYS A 26 -3.28 -3.92 21.22
CA LYS A 26 -4.72 -4.22 21.07
C LYS A 26 -5.13 -5.52 21.78
N ARG A 27 -4.26 -6.54 21.80
CA ARG A 27 -4.52 -7.81 22.51
C ARG A 27 -4.63 -7.65 24.04
N ASP A 28 -3.95 -6.64 24.61
CA ASP A 28 -3.95 -6.40 26.05
C ASP A 28 -5.20 -5.63 26.50
N VAL A 29 -5.86 -4.91 25.56
CA VAL A 29 -7.01 -4.03 25.84
C VAL A 29 -8.34 -4.49 25.22
N LEU A 30 -8.32 -5.27 24.13
CA LEU A 30 -9.52 -5.68 23.38
C LEU A 30 -9.70 -7.19 23.43
N LYS A 31 -10.07 -7.69 24.63
CA LYS A 31 -10.20 -9.14 24.91
C LYS A 31 -11.42 -9.80 24.26
N HIS A 32 -12.40 -9.01 23.82
CA HIS A 32 -13.67 -9.51 23.25
C HIS A 32 -13.72 -9.46 21.72
N LEU A 33 -12.66 -9.02 21.05
CA LEU A 33 -12.61 -8.99 19.59
C LEU A 33 -12.07 -10.31 19.04
N PRO A 34 -12.67 -10.84 17.96
CA PRO A 34 -12.11 -11.98 17.25
C PRO A 34 -10.66 -11.71 16.82
N PRO A 35 -9.81 -12.74 16.76
CA PRO A 35 -8.44 -12.58 16.30
C PRO A 35 -8.40 -12.06 14.87
N LYS A 36 -7.45 -11.14 14.60
CA LYS A 36 -7.25 -10.60 13.25
C LYS A 36 -6.72 -11.69 12.31
N ARG A 37 -7.53 -12.11 11.34
CA ARG A 37 -7.11 -12.97 10.24
C ARG A 37 -6.38 -12.17 9.17
N ARG A 38 -5.32 -12.74 8.60
CA ARG A 38 -4.59 -12.20 7.44
C ARG A 38 -4.49 -13.30 6.42
N GLN A 39 -4.89 -13.00 5.19
CA GLN A 39 -4.87 -13.94 4.08
C GLN A 39 -4.31 -13.22 2.85
N GLN A 40 -3.53 -13.95 2.06
CA GLN A 40 -3.06 -13.48 0.76
C GLN A 40 -3.86 -14.20 -0.31
N ILE A 41 -4.45 -13.42 -1.21
CA ILE A 41 -5.27 -13.94 -2.30
C ILE A 41 -4.47 -13.79 -3.60
N PHE A 42 -4.38 -14.87 -4.36
CA PHE A 42 -3.72 -14.90 -5.65
C PHE A 42 -4.76 -14.69 -6.74
N ILE A 43 -4.71 -13.54 -7.40
CA ILE A 43 -5.59 -13.19 -8.51
C ILE A 43 -4.86 -13.51 -9.82
N ARG A 44 -5.51 -14.28 -10.69
CA ARG A 44 -4.96 -14.59 -12.02
C ARG A 44 -5.20 -13.41 -12.96
N LEU A 45 -4.16 -12.99 -13.67
CA LEU A 45 -4.28 -12.00 -14.74
C LEU A 45 -4.27 -12.72 -16.10
N PRO A 46 -4.85 -12.11 -17.15
CA PRO A 46 -4.66 -12.57 -18.52
C PRO A 46 -3.17 -12.71 -18.86
N GLU A 47 -2.82 -13.67 -19.73
CA GLU A 47 -1.43 -13.98 -20.04
C GLU A 47 -0.66 -12.75 -20.58
N LYS A 48 -1.33 -11.95 -21.41
CA LYS A 48 -0.80 -10.67 -21.93
C LYS A 48 -0.38 -9.73 -20.80
N ASP A 49 -1.23 -9.56 -19.79
CA ASP A 49 -0.99 -8.64 -18.68
C ASP A 49 0.06 -9.22 -17.71
N MET A 50 0.05 -10.54 -17.49
CA MET A 50 1.09 -11.23 -16.71
C MET A 50 2.48 -11.01 -17.29
N ARG A 51 2.63 -11.16 -18.61
CA ARG A 51 3.91 -10.90 -19.30
C ARG A 51 4.36 -9.46 -19.07
N LYS A 52 3.44 -8.49 -19.22
CA LYS A 52 3.76 -7.07 -19.01
C LYS A 52 4.11 -6.74 -17.56
N VAL A 53 3.39 -7.28 -16.59
CA VAL A 53 3.72 -7.13 -15.16
C VAL A 53 5.09 -7.73 -14.86
N SER A 54 5.45 -8.86 -15.47
CA SER A 54 6.78 -9.47 -15.29
C SER A 54 7.90 -8.57 -15.85
N GLU A 55 7.70 -7.98 -17.04
CA GLU A 55 8.64 -7.02 -17.62
C GLU A 55 8.86 -5.81 -16.70
N LEU A 56 7.76 -5.17 -16.25
CA LEU A 56 7.83 -4.01 -15.34
C LEU A 56 8.46 -4.38 -13.99
N GLY A 57 8.26 -5.61 -13.52
CA GLY A 57 8.89 -6.15 -12.31
C GLY A 57 10.41 -6.24 -12.44
N ARG A 58 10.92 -6.74 -13.56
CA ARG A 58 12.36 -6.81 -13.84
C ARG A 58 12.99 -5.42 -13.93
N GLU A 59 12.30 -4.46 -14.56
CA GLU A 59 12.75 -3.06 -14.61
C GLU A 59 12.86 -2.46 -13.21
N LEU A 60 11.84 -2.69 -12.36
CA LEU A 60 11.82 -2.23 -10.97
C LEU A 60 12.97 -2.83 -10.14
N GLU A 61 13.23 -4.14 -10.31
CA GLU A 61 14.35 -4.82 -9.65
C GLU A 61 15.69 -4.22 -10.05
N GLY A 62 15.89 -3.93 -11.34
CA GLY A 62 17.09 -3.25 -11.84
C GLY A 62 17.30 -1.88 -11.20
N ILE A 63 16.25 -1.05 -11.14
CA ILE A 63 16.32 0.28 -10.51
C ILE A 63 16.66 0.18 -9.02
N ARG A 64 16.04 -0.76 -8.31
CA ARG A 64 16.30 -0.98 -6.87
C ARG A 64 17.74 -1.41 -6.61
N ALA A 65 18.27 -2.32 -7.43
CA ALA A 65 19.65 -2.77 -7.31
C ALA A 65 20.65 -1.60 -7.47
N VAL A 66 20.42 -0.72 -8.45
CA VAL A 66 21.25 0.49 -8.64
C VAL A 66 21.13 1.44 -7.45
N ALA A 67 19.92 1.68 -6.94
CA ALA A 67 19.70 2.55 -5.78
C ALA A 67 20.38 2.00 -4.51
N GLU A 68 20.31 0.69 -4.27
CA GLU A 68 20.99 0.03 -3.16
C GLU A 68 22.52 0.13 -3.27
N ALA A 69 23.08 -0.08 -4.47
CA ALA A 69 24.52 0.07 -4.71
C ALA A 69 24.99 1.52 -4.46
N MET A 70 24.20 2.52 -4.90
CA MET A 70 24.49 3.94 -4.68
C MET A 70 24.42 4.33 -3.19
N MET A 71 23.46 3.81 -2.43
CA MET A 71 23.36 4.08 -0.98
C MET A 71 24.46 3.35 -0.18
N GLY A 72 24.85 2.14 -0.58
CA GLY A 72 25.91 1.37 0.07
C GLY A 72 27.30 1.99 -0.03
N ALA A 73 27.55 2.83 -1.04
CA ALA A 73 28.83 3.48 -1.29
C ALA A 73 29.10 4.74 -0.42
N GLY A 74 28.21 5.10 0.52
CA GLY A 74 28.44 6.20 1.47
C GLY A 74 28.28 7.60 0.86
N GLY A 75 27.47 7.75 -0.20
CA GLY A 75 27.22 9.02 -0.87
C GLY A 75 26.59 10.08 0.03
N HIS A 76 27.37 11.09 0.40
CA HIS A 76 26.91 12.24 1.17
C HIS A 76 26.21 13.25 0.23
N GLY A 77 24.87 13.23 0.24
CA GLY A 77 23.99 14.42 0.16
C GLY A 77 24.16 15.47 -0.95
N GLY A 78 24.99 15.26 -1.96
CA GLY A 78 25.23 16.23 -3.04
C GLY A 78 24.00 16.46 -3.93
N THR A 79 23.91 17.65 -4.52
CA THR A 79 22.77 18.08 -5.37
C THR A 79 22.50 17.12 -6.54
N GLY A 80 23.55 16.58 -7.15
CA GLY A 80 23.45 15.58 -8.24
C GLY A 80 22.96 14.20 -7.78
N MET A 81 23.18 13.83 -6.52
CA MET A 81 22.67 12.57 -5.96
C MET A 81 21.19 12.69 -5.59
N ARG A 82 20.74 13.87 -5.14
CA ARG A 82 19.30 14.15 -4.95
C ARG A 82 18.52 14.11 -6.25
N SER A 83 19.05 14.67 -7.35
CA SER A 83 18.37 14.62 -8.65
C SER A 83 18.27 13.20 -9.20
N ALA A 84 19.35 12.41 -9.12
CA ALA A 84 19.33 11.00 -9.53
C ALA A 84 18.34 10.16 -8.70
N PHE A 85 18.29 10.39 -7.38
CA PHE A 85 17.31 9.74 -6.51
C PHE A 85 15.86 10.14 -6.84
N MET A 86 15.61 11.42 -7.12
CA MET A 86 14.30 11.91 -7.55
C MET A 86 13.85 11.29 -8.87
N GLU A 87 14.76 11.15 -9.84
CA GLU A 87 14.48 10.52 -11.13
C GLU A 87 14.16 9.02 -10.96
N GLN A 88 14.97 8.29 -10.20
CA GLN A 88 14.70 6.89 -9.86
C GLN A 88 13.34 6.74 -9.16
N GLN A 89 13.04 7.61 -8.19
CA GLN A 89 11.77 7.58 -7.48
C GLN A 89 10.59 7.87 -8.41
N SER A 90 10.73 8.82 -9.34
CA SER A 90 9.70 9.11 -10.34
C SER A 90 9.41 7.90 -11.24
N THR A 91 10.48 7.19 -11.65
CA THR A 91 10.38 5.97 -12.46
C THR A 91 9.69 4.85 -11.70
N ILE A 92 10.07 4.62 -10.43
CA ILE A 92 9.42 3.63 -9.56
C ILE A 92 7.92 3.93 -9.43
N MET A 93 7.55 5.20 -9.23
CA MET A 93 6.14 5.60 -9.12
C MET A 93 5.36 5.37 -10.42
N ARG A 94 6.00 5.61 -11.58
CA ARG A 94 5.44 5.26 -12.89
C ARG A 94 5.18 3.75 -12.99
N LEU A 95 6.16 2.91 -12.65
CA LEU A 95 6.03 1.45 -12.70
C LEU A 95 4.91 0.94 -11.78
N TYR A 96 4.77 1.50 -10.57
CA TYR A 96 3.65 1.15 -9.70
C TYR A 96 2.29 1.54 -10.29
N ARG A 97 2.18 2.72 -10.91
CA ARG A 97 0.96 3.15 -11.58
C ARG A 97 0.60 2.25 -12.77
N GLU A 98 1.58 1.88 -13.60
CA GLU A 98 1.37 0.99 -14.75
C GLU A 98 0.97 -0.41 -14.32
N THR A 99 1.66 -1.00 -13.34
CA THR A 99 1.28 -2.31 -12.78
C THR A 99 -0.10 -2.28 -12.11
N ALA A 100 -0.50 -1.16 -11.51
CA ALA A 100 -1.85 -1.01 -10.96
C ALA A 100 -2.92 -1.00 -12.05
N ALA A 101 -2.68 -0.34 -13.18
CA ALA A 101 -3.62 -0.33 -14.31
C ALA A 101 -3.82 -1.74 -14.89
N LEU A 102 -2.74 -2.52 -15.05
CA LEU A 102 -2.80 -3.91 -15.53
C LEU A 102 -3.56 -4.85 -14.60
N LYS A 103 -3.57 -4.56 -13.29
CA LYS A 103 -4.29 -5.35 -12.28
C LYS A 103 -5.75 -4.95 -12.13
N ALA A 104 -6.15 -3.79 -12.65
CA ALA A 104 -7.38 -3.13 -12.26
C ALA A 104 -8.64 -3.95 -12.57
N ALA A 105 -8.72 -4.55 -13.77
CA ALA A 105 -9.86 -5.36 -14.18
C ALA A 105 -10.03 -6.59 -13.28
N ALA A 106 -8.98 -7.39 -13.11
CA ALA A 106 -9.04 -8.62 -12.31
C ALA A 106 -9.31 -8.36 -10.82
N VAL A 107 -8.80 -7.23 -10.28
CA VAL A 107 -9.12 -6.82 -8.90
C VAL A 107 -10.59 -6.40 -8.78
N ALA A 108 -11.12 -5.67 -9.76
CA ALA A 108 -12.51 -5.25 -9.76
C ALA A 108 -13.46 -6.46 -9.85
N GLU A 109 -13.18 -7.42 -10.71
CA GLU A 109 -13.90 -8.70 -10.82
C GLU A 109 -13.89 -9.46 -9.49
N TYR A 110 -12.72 -9.65 -8.88
CA TYR A 110 -12.63 -10.30 -7.56
C TYR A 110 -13.43 -9.57 -6.46
N CYS A 111 -13.49 -8.24 -6.50
CA CYS A 111 -14.31 -7.48 -5.56
C CYS A 111 -15.81 -7.67 -5.81
N ALA A 112 -16.25 -7.87 -7.06
CA ALA A 112 -17.62 -8.19 -7.38
C ALA A 112 -18.00 -9.57 -6.82
N ASP A 113 -17.15 -10.58 -7.04
CA ASP A 113 -17.35 -11.93 -6.49
C ASP A 113 -17.50 -11.91 -4.97
N LEU A 114 -16.67 -11.11 -4.28
CA LEU A 114 -16.75 -10.96 -2.82
C LEU A 114 -18.06 -10.31 -2.36
N LEU A 115 -18.58 -9.34 -3.12
CA LEU A 115 -19.85 -8.68 -2.81
C LEU A 115 -21.03 -9.64 -3.00
N GLU A 116 -20.97 -10.50 -4.01
CA GLU A 116 -22.02 -11.47 -4.33
C GLU A 116 -22.02 -12.68 -3.38
N ALA A 117 -20.84 -13.22 -3.04
CA ALA A 117 -20.73 -14.47 -2.28
C ALA A 117 -21.10 -14.33 -0.80
N ASP A 118 -20.51 -13.36 -0.10
CA ASP A 118 -20.63 -13.26 1.36
C ASP A 118 -21.62 -12.18 1.81
N GLY A 119 -22.04 -11.27 0.91
CA GLY A 119 -22.85 -10.08 1.24
C GLY A 119 -22.24 -9.19 2.32
N ALA A 120 -20.98 -9.45 2.70
CA ALA A 120 -20.30 -8.84 3.82
C ALA A 120 -19.76 -7.47 3.44
N LYS A 121 -19.94 -6.50 4.34
CA LYS A 121 -19.32 -5.18 4.18
C LYS A 121 -17.81 -5.32 4.37
N PHE A 122 -17.04 -4.79 3.42
CA PHE A 122 -15.59 -4.73 3.54
C PHE A 122 -15.04 -3.33 3.23
N LEU A 123 -13.80 -3.09 3.67
CA LEU A 123 -13.04 -1.89 3.33
C LEU A 123 -11.94 -2.28 2.36
N LEU A 124 -11.87 -1.58 1.23
CA LEU A 124 -10.81 -1.73 0.25
C LEU A 124 -9.87 -0.53 0.32
N PHE A 125 -8.57 -0.81 0.46
CA PHE A 125 -7.52 0.20 0.43
C PHE A 125 -6.68 0.01 -0.82
N ALA A 126 -6.46 1.08 -1.58
CA ALA A 126 -5.59 1.08 -2.73
C ALA A 126 -4.80 2.38 -2.82
N HIS A 127 -3.58 2.30 -3.35
CA HIS A 127 -2.70 3.46 -3.50
C HIS A 127 -3.04 4.29 -4.75
N HIS A 128 -3.38 3.63 -5.86
CA HIS A 128 -3.58 4.30 -7.15
C HIS A 128 -5.06 4.50 -7.44
N GLN A 129 -5.43 5.71 -7.84
CA GLN A 129 -6.82 6.05 -8.19
C GLN A 129 -7.37 5.15 -9.30
N VAL A 130 -6.55 4.73 -10.28
CA VAL A 130 -6.97 3.81 -11.36
C VAL A 130 -7.57 2.49 -10.84
N LEU A 131 -7.07 1.96 -9.71
CA LEU A 131 -7.63 0.76 -9.09
C LEU A 131 -8.98 1.06 -8.44
N LEU A 132 -9.08 2.21 -7.74
CA LEU A 132 -10.33 2.66 -7.13
C LEU A 132 -11.39 2.94 -8.18
N ASP A 133 -11.02 3.56 -9.31
CA ASP A 133 -11.89 3.88 -10.43
C ASP A 133 -12.49 2.60 -11.04
N ALA A 134 -11.66 1.57 -11.25
CA ALA A 134 -12.11 0.29 -11.79
C ALA A 134 -13.07 -0.45 -10.83
N VAL A 135 -12.73 -0.51 -9.54
CA VAL A 135 -13.59 -1.13 -8.51
C VAL A 135 -14.89 -0.35 -8.37
N GLU A 136 -14.85 0.98 -8.42
CA GLU A 136 -16.06 1.83 -8.38
C GLU A 136 -16.96 1.59 -9.60
N ALA A 137 -16.38 1.51 -10.80
CA ALA A 137 -17.15 1.23 -12.01
C ALA A 137 -17.87 -0.13 -11.92
N GLN A 138 -17.17 -1.14 -11.41
CA GLN A 138 -17.76 -2.46 -11.18
C GLN A 138 -18.86 -2.41 -10.12
N ALA A 139 -18.63 -1.76 -8.98
CA ALA A 139 -19.63 -1.61 -7.93
C ALA A 139 -20.91 -0.89 -8.43
N LYS A 140 -20.76 0.13 -9.28
CA LYS A 140 -21.89 0.80 -9.96
C LYS A 140 -22.66 -0.16 -10.87
N SER A 141 -21.94 -0.95 -11.68
CA SER A 141 -22.54 -1.94 -12.59
C SER A 141 -23.36 -2.99 -11.82
N SER A 142 -22.81 -3.50 -10.72
CA SER A 142 -23.48 -4.44 -9.82
C SER A 142 -24.53 -3.80 -8.90
N LYS A 143 -24.79 -2.48 -9.02
CA LYS A 143 -25.70 -1.70 -8.15
C LYS A 143 -25.40 -1.85 -6.65
N ALA A 144 -24.15 -2.09 -6.30
CA ALA A 144 -23.70 -2.20 -4.93
C ALA A 144 -23.69 -0.82 -4.25
N ARG A 145 -24.07 -0.77 -2.97
CA ARG A 145 -23.90 0.45 -2.16
C ARG A 145 -22.45 0.55 -1.72
N TYR A 146 -21.81 1.68 -1.98
CA TYR A 146 -20.43 1.92 -1.58
C TYR A 146 -20.21 3.39 -1.18
N ILE A 147 -19.08 3.62 -0.52
CA ILE A 147 -18.53 4.94 -0.19
C ILE A 147 -17.11 4.96 -0.74
N ARG A 148 -16.71 6.06 -1.39
CA ARG A 148 -15.36 6.26 -1.92
C ARG A 148 -14.75 7.53 -1.33
N ILE A 149 -13.63 7.34 -0.64
CA ILE A 149 -12.85 8.42 -0.06
C ILE A 149 -11.43 8.33 -0.61
N ASP A 150 -10.97 9.37 -1.30
CA ASP A 150 -9.61 9.47 -1.80
C ASP A 150 -9.00 10.87 -1.56
N GLY A 151 -7.85 11.16 -2.18
CA GLY A 151 -7.13 12.43 -2.02
C GLY A 151 -7.85 13.66 -2.62
N LYS A 152 -8.88 13.45 -3.44
CA LYS A 152 -9.71 14.53 -4.01
C LYS A 152 -10.96 14.80 -3.17
N THR A 153 -11.31 13.92 -2.24
CA THR A 153 -12.46 14.11 -1.34
C THR A 153 -12.16 15.18 -0.29
N SER A 154 -12.98 16.24 -0.26
CA SER A 154 -12.85 17.34 0.69
C SER A 154 -13.05 16.86 2.14
N ALA A 155 -12.61 17.67 3.12
CA ALA A 155 -12.76 17.32 4.53
C ALA A 155 -14.23 17.23 4.96
N LEU A 156 -15.09 18.10 4.43
CA LEU A 156 -16.53 18.11 4.71
C LEU A 156 -17.21 16.87 4.13
N ASP A 157 -17.01 16.59 2.85
CA ASP A 157 -17.62 15.43 2.18
C ASP A 157 -17.15 14.11 2.83
N ARG A 158 -15.88 14.04 3.24
CA ARG A 158 -15.33 12.88 3.95
C ARG A 158 -16.06 12.64 5.27
N ALA A 159 -16.30 13.69 6.05
CA ALA A 159 -16.99 13.58 7.34
C ALA A 159 -18.46 13.18 7.16
N GLU A 160 -19.12 13.68 6.11
CA GLU A 160 -20.50 13.32 5.78
C GLU A 160 -20.62 11.85 5.35
N GLN A 161 -19.72 11.40 4.46
CA GLN A 161 -19.73 10.03 3.94
C GLN A 161 -19.51 8.97 5.03
N VAL A 162 -18.69 9.25 6.04
CA VAL A 162 -18.43 8.30 7.15
C VAL A 162 -19.64 8.13 8.09
N LYS A 163 -20.55 9.10 8.13
CA LYS A 163 -21.75 9.05 8.98
C LYS A 163 -22.92 8.28 8.35
N ARG A 164 -22.84 8.02 7.04
CA ARG A 164 -23.90 7.38 6.24
C ARG A 164 -23.86 5.86 6.35
#